data_AF-A0AAV0MJ62-F1
#
_entry.id   AF-A0AAV0MJ62-F1
#
_cell.length_a   1.000
_cell.length_b   1.000
_cell.length_c   1.000
_cell.angle_alpha   90.00
_cell.angle_beta   90.00
_cell.angle_gamma   90.00
#
_symmetry.space_group_name_H-M   'P 1'
#
loop_
_entity.id
_entity.type
_entity.pdbx_description
1 polymer ?
#
loop_
_entity_poly.entity_id
_entity_poly.type
_entity_poly.pdbx_seq_one_letter_code
_entity_poly.pdbx_strand_id
1 'polypeptide(L)'
;MAVVAFRTNKLLSLFRSHEVISSQVLINCSFRHVFSTSIVQDEPILVRDFVHSALYDPNHGYFSQRSRSVGVMEKSIKFDQLEGREAYVKKLDKVYKQSDVSWFTPVELFKPWYAYGIAEAIMRSANFSLPLKIYEIGGGSGTCAKGILDYIMLHAPERVYNNMTYTSIEISSSLAEIQKKTVGEIHKPKFRVEGRDAADRSGWGMIN
;
A
#
# COMPACT_ATOMS: atom_id res chain seq x y z
N MET A 1 3.54 0.79 1.89
CA MET A 1 3.50 0.28 0.50
C MET A 1 4.36 -0.95 0.44
N ALA A 2 3.77 -2.12 0.18
CA ALA A 2 4.47 -3.38 -0.02
C ALA A 2 4.10 -3.91 -1.41
N VAL A 3 5.10 -4.07 -2.27
CA VAL A 3 4.94 -4.73 -3.58
C VAL A 3 5.46 -6.15 -3.41
N VAL A 4 4.58 -7.14 -3.59
CA VAL A 4 4.95 -8.55 -3.45
C VAL A 4 4.99 -9.17 -4.84
N ALA A 5 6.20 -9.55 -5.27
CA ALA A 5 6.41 -10.39 -6.44
C ALA A 5 6.68 -11.82 -5.94
N PHE A 6 5.79 -12.76 -6.28
CA PHE A 6 5.94 -14.14 -5.83
C PHE A 6 7.05 -14.85 -6.60
N ARG A 7 7.97 -15.46 -5.86
CA ARG A 7 8.88 -16.50 -6.34
C ARG A 7 8.27 -17.84 -5.96
N THR A 8 7.87 -18.66 -6.93
CA THR A 8 7.44 -20.03 -6.63
C THR A 8 8.66 -20.84 -6.22
N ASN A 9 8.91 -20.96 -4.91
CA ASN A 9 9.66 -22.06 -4.33
C ASN A 9 9.06 -22.38 -2.95
N LYS A 10 8.71 -23.66 -2.77
CA LYS A 10 8.09 -24.30 -1.61
C LYS A 10 8.42 -23.62 -0.26
N LEU A 11 7.41 -23.08 0.40
CA LEU A 11 7.45 -22.85 1.85
C LEU A 11 7.01 -24.15 2.54
N LEU A 12 7.93 -24.78 3.27
CA LEU A 12 7.57 -25.80 4.26
C LEU A 12 7.01 -25.08 5.49
N SER A 13 5.85 -25.55 5.94
CA SER A 13 5.11 -25.06 7.08
C SER A 13 5.83 -25.31 8.40
N LEU A 14 5.89 -24.29 9.25
CA LEU A 14 6.16 -24.43 10.69
C LEU A 14 5.29 -23.40 11.43
N PHE A 15 3.99 -23.67 11.49
CA PHE A 15 3.12 -23.03 12.48
C PHE A 15 2.74 -24.08 13.52
N ARG A 16 3.28 -23.93 14.72
CA ARG A 16 2.81 -24.63 15.92
C ARG A 16 1.39 -24.15 16.22
N SER A 17 0.44 -25.08 16.28
CA SER A 17 -0.85 -24.86 16.93
C SER A 17 -0.60 -24.61 18.43
N HIS A 18 -1.16 -23.53 18.97
CA HIS A 18 -1.37 -23.39 20.41
C HIS A 18 -2.88 -23.32 20.60
N GLU A 19 -3.43 -24.38 21.18
CA GLU A 19 -4.78 -24.39 21.73
C GLU A 19 -4.84 -23.42 22.91
N VAL A 20 -5.79 -22.48 22.87
CA VAL A 20 -6.08 -21.64 24.03
C VAL A 20 -7.05 -22.40 24.93
N ILE A 21 -6.53 -22.96 26.01
CA ILE A 21 -7.32 -23.58 27.07
C ILE A 21 -8.00 -22.46 27.87
N SER A 22 -9.33 -22.52 27.94
CA SER A 22 -10.12 -21.68 28.85
C SER A 22 -9.88 -22.11 30.29
N SER A 23 -9.39 -21.20 31.12
CA SER A 23 -9.34 -21.41 32.57
C SER A 23 -9.89 -20.18 33.29
N GLN A 24 -11.08 -20.36 33.86
CA GLN A 24 -11.67 -19.47 34.84
C GLN A 24 -10.87 -19.58 36.14
N VAL A 25 -9.99 -18.62 36.45
CA VAL A 25 -9.61 -18.34 37.85
C VAL A 25 -9.31 -16.84 38.02
N LEU A 26 -9.95 -16.30 39.07
CA LEU A 26 -9.87 -14.94 39.59
C LEU A 26 -8.43 -14.50 39.87
N ILE A 27 -7.99 -13.43 39.20
CA ILE A 27 -6.86 -12.62 39.66
C ILE A 27 -7.31 -11.15 39.69
N ASN A 28 -7.58 -10.68 40.90
CA ASN A 28 -7.63 -9.26 41.22
C ASN A 28 -6.25 -8.66 40.95
N CYS A 29 -6.10 -7.95 39.84
CA CYS A 29 -4.93 -7.11 39.61
C CYS A 29 -5.39 -5.72 39.17
N SER A 30 -5.26 -4.77 40.09
CA SER A 30 -5.54 -3.35 39.85
C SER A 30 -4.42 -2.77 38.98
N PHE A 31 -4.54 -2.91 37.68
CA PHE A 31 -3.72 -2.15 36.74
C PHE A 31 -4.51 -0.92 36.28
N ARG A 32 -4.26 0.21 36.94
CA ARG A 32 -4.58 1.54 36.42
C ARG A 32 -3.68 1.82 35.22
N HIS A 33 -4.12 1.44 34.03
CA HIS A 33 -3.45 1.86 32.80
C HIS A 33 -3.95 3.24 32.38
N VAL A 34 -3.04 4.20 32.53
CA VAL A 34 -3.14 5.57 32.04
C VAL A 34 -2.92 5.56 30.52
N PHE A 35 -3.63 6.44 29.81
CA PHE A 35 -3.63 6.75 28.37
C PHE A 35 -4.87 6.28 27.61
N SER A 36 -5.94 7.06 27.73
CA SER A 36 -6.93 7.22 26.66
C SER A 36 -7.62 8.57 26.79
N THR A 37 -7.44 9.46 25.81
CA THR A 37 -8.28 10.66 25.68
C THR A 37 -9.57 10.24 25.00
N SER A 38 -10.55 9.88 25.82
CA SER A 38 -11.95 9.56 25.49
C SER A 38 -12.17 8.17 24.88
N ILE A 39 -12.44 7.17 25.73
CA ILE A 39 -13.09 5.92 25.32
C ILE A 39 -14.59 6.20 25.30
N VAL A 40 -15.21 6.11 24.12
CA VAL A 40 -16.65 6.00 23.98
C VAL A 40 -16.97 4.52 24.23
N GLN A 41 -17.56 4.20 25.38
CA GLN A 41 -18.02 2.88 25.90
C GLN A 41 -17.08 2.19 26.91
N ASP A 42 -17.67 1.67 27.98
CA ASP A 42 -17.01 1.07 29.17
C ASP A 42 -16.37 -0.31 28.93
N GLU A 43 -16.38 -0.83 27.69
CA GLU A 43 -15.86 -2.16 27.36
C GLU A 43 -14.45 -2.08 26.75
N PRO A 44 -13.49 -2.92 27.21
CA PRO A 44 -12.15 -2.95 26.66
C PRO A 44 -12.14 -3.43 25.20
N ILE A 45 -11.53 -2.63 24.31
CA ILE A 45 -11.31 -2.97 22.90
C ILE A 45 -9.86 -3.42 22.67
N LEU A 46 -9.65 -4.39 21.77
CA LEU A 46 -8.30 -4.76 21.36
C LEU A 46 -7.67 -3.64 20.54
N VAL A 47 -6.38 -3.34 20.77
CA VAL A 47 -5.65 -2.27 20.06
C VAL A 47 -5.77 -2.40 18.55
N ARG A 48 -5.73 -3.63 18.01
CA ARG A 48 -5.90 -3.87 16.56
C ARG A 48 -7.27 -3.41 16.03
N ASP A 49 -8.33 -3.60 16.82
CA ASP A 49 -9.70 -3.29 16.41
C ASP A 49 -9.93 -1.78 16.51
N PHE A 50 -9.36 -1.15 17.54
CA PHE A 50 -9.29 0.32 17.65
C PHE A 50 -8.55 0.94 16.45
N VAL A 51 -7.34 0.45 16.13
CA VAL A 51 -6.56 0.95 14.98
C VAL A 51 -7.30 0.75 13.67
N HIS A 52 -7.91 -0.43 13.48
CA HIS A 52 -8.70 -0.71 12.28
C HIS A 52 -9.87 0.27 12.13
N SER A 53 -10.66 0.49 13.20
CA SER A 53 -11.77 1.44 13.19
C SER A 53 -11.29 2.88 12.95
N ALA A 54 -10.25 3.32 13.67
CA ALA A 54 -9.70 4.68 13.52
C ALA A 54 -9.17 4.97 12.11
N LEU A 55 -8.70 3.95 11.38
CA LEU A 55 -8.19 4.13 10.01
C LEU A 55 -9.27 3.96 8.94
N TYR A 56 -10.13 2.94 9.07
CA TYR A 56 -10.95 2.42 7.98
C TYR A 56 -12.46 2.46 8.23
N ASP A 57 -12.93 2.99 9.36
CA ASP A 57 -14.37 3.19 9.54
C ASP A 57 -14.96 3.99 8.36
N PRO A 58 -16.05 3.55 7.73
CA PRO A 58 -16.58 4.19 6.53
C PRO A 58 -16.99 5.66 6.70
N ASN A 59 -17.34 6.06 7.93
CA ASN A 59 -17.84 7.40 8.23
C ASN A 59 -16.85 8.23 9.05
N HIS A 60 -16.01 7.56 9.85
CA HIS A 60 -15.16 8.18 10.87
C HIS A 60 -13.67 7.85 10.73
N GLY A 61 -13.32 6.95 9.82
CA GLY A 61 -11.94 6.53 9.59
C GLY A 61 -11.10 7.63 8.97
N TYR A 62 -9.82 7.67 9.32
CA TYR A 62 -8.84 8.61 8.78
C TYR A 62 -8.80 8.62 7.24
N PHE A 63 -8.92 7.45 6.59
CA PHE A 63 -8.93 7.35 5.12
C PHE A 63 -10.29 7.64 4.48
N SER A 64 -11.37 7.61 5.25
CA SER A 64 -12.74 7.88 4.77
C SER A 64 -13.09 9.36 4.86
N GLN A 65 -12.72 10.04 5.95
CA GLN A 65 -13.08 11.45 6.17
C GLN A 65 -12.20 12.45 5.41
N ARG A 66 -10.91 12.14 5.30
CA ARG A 66 -9.93 13.07 4.75
C ARG A 66 -9.64 12.68 3.31
N SER A 67 -10.36 13.33 2.39
CA SER A 67 -10.16 13.20 0.94
C SER A 67 -8.73 13.54 0.47
N ARG A 68 -7.87 14.06 1.35
CA ARG A 68 -6.47 14.44 1.09
C ARG A 68 -5.45 13.91 2.12
N SER A 69 -5.75 12.83 2.83
CA SER A 69 -4.80 12.24 3.80
C SER A 69 -3.42 11.95 3.18
N VAL A 70 -3.42 11.39 1.97
CA VAL A 70 -2.20 11.08 1.22
C VAL A 70 -2.11 12.02 0.02
N GLY A 71 -1.04 12.80 -0.04
CA GLY A 71 -0.82 13.75 -1.12
C GLY A 71 -0.39 13.09 -2.42
N VAL A 72 -0.94 13.58 -3.54
CA VAL A 72 -0.51 13.25 -4.89
C VAL A 72 0.21 14.46 -5.45
N MET A 73 1.45 14.28 -5.91
CA MET A 73 2.15 15.36 -6.59
C MET A 73 1.58 15.52 -7.99
N GLU A 74 1.31 16.73 -8.46
CA GLU A 74 0.93 16.92 -9.86
C GLU A 74 2.16 16.71 -10.76
N LYS A 75 3.27 17.37 -10.42
CA LYS A 75 4.52 17.35 -11.20
C LYS A 75 5.64 16.70 -10.40
N SER A 76 6.54 15.99 -11.09
CA SER A 76 7.76 15.47 -10.48
C SER A 76 8.68 16.60 -10.03
N ILE A 77 9.43 16.36 -8.95
CA ILE A 77 10.51 17.25 -8.56
C ILE A 77 11.64 17.10 -9.59
N LYS A 78 12.11 18.23 -10.13
CA LYS A 78 13.25 18.30 -11.03
C LYS A 78 14.54 18.32 -10.21
N PHE A 79 15.03 17.13 -9.84
CA PHE A 79 16.21 16.97 -8.99
C PHE A 79 17.49 17.52 -9.63
N ASP A 80 17.56 17.51 -10.96
CA ASP A 80 18.63 18.13 -11.76
C ASP A 80 18.72 19.65 -11.59
N GLN A 81 17.66 20.29 -11.07
CA GLN A 81 17.60 21.73 -10.81
C GLN A 81 17.82 22.08 -9.32
N LEU A 82 18.13 21.09 -8.47
CA LEU A 82 18.32 21.30 -7.04
C LEU A 82 19.81 21.22 -6.68
N GLU A 83 20.30 22.24 -5.99
CA GLU A 83 21.66 22.32 -5.46
C GLU A 83 21.79 21.51 -4.14
N GLY A 84 21.45 20.24 -4.20
CA GLY A 84 21.58 19.30 -3.07
C GLY A 84 20.46 19.38 -2.03
N ARG A 85 20.77 18.92 -0.81
CA ARG A 85 19.78 18.63 0.24
C ARG A 85 19.02 19.86 0.72
N GLU A 86 19.70 21.00 0.88
CA GLU A 86 19.04 22.21 1.40
C GLU A 86 17.98 22.74 0.44
N ALA A 87 18.31 22.81 -0.87
CA ALA A 87 17.39 23.19 -1.91
C ALA A 87 16.17 22.25 -1.96
N TYR A 88 16.40 20.94 -1.81
CA TYR A 88 15.34 19.94 -1.70
C TYR A 88 14.42 20.18 -0.50
N VAL A 89 14.97 20.41 0.69
CA VAL A 89 14.17 20.66 1.91
C VAL A 89 13.33 21.94 1.77
N LYS A 90 13.91 23.02 1.22
CA LYS A 90 13.16 24.26 0.94
C LYS A 90 12.03 24.03 -0.08
N LYS A 91 12.30 23.24 -1.11
CA LYS A 91 11.28 22.86 -2.11
C LYS A 91 10.14 22.06 -1.47
N LEU A 92 10.46 21.08 -0.63
CA LEU A 92 9.46 20.30 0.09
C LEU A 92 8.62 21.17 1.04
N ASP A 93 9.26 22.02 1.85
CA ASP A 93 8.56 22.94 2.75
C ASP A 93 7.53 23.79 1.99
N LYS A 94 7.91 24.32 0.82
CA LYS A 94 6.98 25.04 -0.05
C LYS A 94 5.82 24.17 -0.53
N VAL A 95 6.08 22.92 -0.95
CA VAL A 95 5.04 21.99 -1.40
C VAL A 95 4.05 21.69 -0.27
N TYR A 96 4.54 21.43 0.94
CA TYR A 96 3.69 21.17 2.11
C TYR A 96 2.86 22.39 2.52
N LYS A 97 3.44 23.59 2.53
CA LYS A 97 2.70 24.84 2.84
C LYS A 97 1.62 25.17 1.81
N GLN A 98 1.77 24.70 0.58
CA GLN A 98 0.82 24.92 -0.52
C GLN A 98 -0.21 23.79 -0.65
N SER A 99 -0.12 22.75 0.17
CA SER A 99 -0.96 21.57 0.07
C SER A 99 -1.72 21.33 1.36
N ASP A 100 -2.97 20.91 1.24
CA ASP A 100 -3.85 20.53 2.36
C ASP A 100 -3.72 19.03 2.69
N VAL A 101 -2.54 18.45 2.45
CA VAL A 101 -2.29 17.01 2.61
C VAL A 101 -1.51 16.75 3.88
N SER A 102 -1.77 15.62 4.54
CA SER A 102 -1.05 15.29 5.78
C SER A 102 0.39 14.86 5.49
N TRP A 103 0.62 14.12 4.41
CA TRP A 103 1.95 13.60 4.04
C TRP A 103 1.98 13.15 2.58
N PHE A 104 3.18 13.18 1.98
CA PHE A 104 3.45 12.56 0.68
C PHE A 104 4.19 11.23 0.86
N THR A 105 3.89 10.26 0.00
CA THR A 105 4.65 9.01 -0.08
C THR A 105 5.97 9.21 -0.83
N PRO A 106 6.98 8.35 -0.63
CA PRO A 106 8.17 8.34 -1.47
C PRO A 106 7.87 8.18 -2.97
N VAL A 107 6.84 7.40 -3.33
CA VAL A 107 6.49 7.20 -4.74
C VAL A 107 5.99 8.47 -5.41
N GLU A 108 5.40 9.39 -4.65
CA GLU A 108 4.98 10.70 -5.13
C GLU A 108 6.16 11.68 -5.19
N LEU A 109 6.97 11.73 -4.12
CA LEU A 109 8.10 12.67 -4.03
C LEU A 109 9.23 12.38 -5.04
N PHE A 110 9.47 11.12 -5.34
CA PHE A 110 10.59 10.66 -6.17
C PHE A 110 10.16 10.09 -7.51
N LYS A 111 8.95 10.40 -8.00
CA LYS A 111 8.48 9.90 -9.29
C LYS A 111 9.32 10.40 -10.48
N PRO A 112 9.58 9.56 -11.51
CA PRO A 112 9.19 8.15 -11.60
C PRO A 112 10.21 7.19 -10.93
N TRP A 113 11.34 7.71 -10.46
CA TRP A 113 12.52 6.94 -10.04
C TRP A 113 12.25 5.92 -8.93
N TYR A 114 11.37 6.22 -7.98
CA TYR A 114 11.02 5.27 -6.93
C TYR A 114 10.36 4.01 -7.48
N ALA A 115 9.39 4.18 -8.40
CA ALA A 115 8.73 3.06 -9.06
C ALA A 115 9.68 2.31 -10.00
N TYR A 116 10.59 3.03 -10.67
CA TYR A 116 11.60 2.43 -11.54
C TYR A 116 12.59 1.57 -10.77
N GLY A 117 13.01 1.98 -9.57
CA GLY A 117 13.86 1.16 -8.71
C GLY A 117 13.18 -0.16 -8.31
N ILE A 118 11.87 -0.12 -8.01
CA ILE A 118 11.09 -1.33 -7.75
C ILE A 118 11.00 -2.20 -9.01
N ALA A 119 10.69 -1.59 -10.15
CA ALA A 119 10.56 -2.31 -11.41
C ALA A 119 11.87 -2.98 -11.83
N GLU A 120 13.01 -2.29 -11.70
CA GLU A 120 14.34 -2.86 -11.98
C GLU A 120 14.62 -4.05 -11.06
N ALA A 121 14.34 -3.95 -9.76
CA ALA A 121 14.49 -5.06 -8.82
C ALA A 121 13.61 -6.27 -9.19
N ILE A 122 12.38 -6.04 -9.65
CA ILE A 122 11.51 -7.10 -10.21
C ILE A 122 12.16 -7.70 -11.45
N MET A 123 12.64 -6.88 -12.38
CA MET A 123 13.28 -7.32 -13.62
C MET A 123 14.56 -8.14 -13.41
N ARG A 124 15.30 -7.90 -12.33
CA ARG A 124 16.48 -8.72 -11.98
C ARG A 124 16.13 -10.05 -11.34
N SER A 125 15.04 -10.10 -10.58
CA SER A 125 14.77 -11.19 -9.63
C SER A 125 13.70 -12.17 -10.10
N ALA A 126 12.79 -11.73 -10.98
CA ALA A 126 11.66 -12.52 -11.41
C ALA A 126 12.03 -13.60 -12.43
N ASN A 127 11.34 -14.74 -12.36
CA ASN A 127 11.46 -15.80 -13.35
C ASN A 127 10.46 -15.57 -14.50
N PHE A 128 10.97 -15.11 -15.64
CA PHE A 128 10.19 -14.82 -16.84
C PHE A 128 9.89 -16.03 -17.73
N SER A 129 10.16 -17.25 -17.26
CA SER A 129 9.62 -18.47 -17.88
C SER A 129 8.13 -18.64 -17.57
N LEU A 130 7.61 -17.93 -16.56
CA LEU A 130 6.20 -17.88 -16.22
C LEU A 130 5.65 -16.44 -16.40
N PRO A 131 4.33 -16.28 -16.62
CA PRO A 131 3.68 -14.97 -16.62
C PRO A 131 3.94 -14.20 -15.32
N LEU A 132 4.42 -12.95 -15.44
CA LEU A 132 4.69 -12.10 -14.28
C LEU A 132 3.37 -11.64 -13.64
N LYS A 133 3.17 -11.94 -12.36
CA LYS A 133 2.02 -11.46 -11.57
C LYS A 133 2.50 -10.55 -10.44
N ILE A 134 2.05 -9.31 -10.44
CA ILE A 134 2.36 -8.33 -9.39
C ILE A 134 1.10 -8.10 -8.56
N TYR A 135 1.25 -8.16 -7.24
CA TYR A 135 0.25 -7.73 -6.28
C TYR A 135 0.79 -6.55 -5.48
N GLU A 136 0.01 -5.46 -5.44
CA GLU A 136 0.30 -4.29 -4.64
C GLU A 136 -0.82 -4.11 -3.61
N ILE A 137 -0.45 -3.99 -2.33
CA ILE A 137 -1.41 -3.75 -1.25
C ILE A 137 -1.35 -2.26 -0.87
N GLY A 138 -2.50 -1.59 -0.94
CA GLY A 138 -2.62 -0.17 -0.68
C GLY A 138 -1.87 0.68 -1.72
N GLY A 139 -2.27 0.56 -2.99
CA GLY A 139 -1.64 1.23 -4.13
C GLY A 139 -1.81 2.76 -4.15
N GLY A 140 -2.59 3.33 -3.23
CA GLY A 140 -2.77 4.77 -3.08
C GLY A 140 -3.38 5.38 -4.34
N SER A 141 -2.71 6.36 -4.93
CA SER A 141 -3.10 7.02 -6.19
C SER A 141 -2.85 6.18 -7.44
N GLY A 142 -2.11 5.06 -7.34
CA GLY A 142 -1.71 4.25 -8.48
C GLY A 142 -0.44 4.75 -9.17
N THR A 143 0.21 5.80 -8.66
CA THR A 143 1.48 6.32 -9.19
C THR A 143 2.57 5.25 -9.22
N CYS A 144 2.62 4.38 -8.20
CA CYS A 144 3.55 3.25 -8.16
C CYS A 144 3.28 2.24 -9.28
N ALA A 145 2.05 1.72 -9.34
CA ALA A 145 1.61 0.80 -10.37
C ALA A 145 1.88 1.34 -11.78
N LYS A 146 1.51 2.60 -12.05
CA LYS A 146 1.77 3.25 -13.33
C LYS A 146 3.27 3.29 -13.65
N GLY A 147 4.10 3.75 -12.71
CA GLY A 147 5.54 3.84 -12.92
C GLY A 147 6.22 2.49 -13.17
N ILE A 148 5.78 1.43 -12.47
CA ILE A 148 6.28 0.06 -12.69
C ILE A 148 5.86 -0.44 -14.08
N LEU A 149 4.60 -0.24 -14.46
CA LEU A 149 4.07 -0.68 -15.76
C LEU A 149 4.72 0.08 -16.92
N ASP A 150 4.89 1.40 -16.81
CA ASP A 150 5.63 2.23 -17.77
C ASP A 150 7.06 1.69 -17.94
N TYR A 151 7.77 1.42 -16.84
CA TYR A 151 9.14 0.91 -16.89
C TYR A 151 9.24 -0.44 -17.59
N ILE A 152 8.38 -1.40 -17.22
CA ILE A 152 8.39 -2.74 -17.80
C ILE A 152 8.01 -2.67 -19.29
N MET A 153 7.03 -1.84 -19.65
CA MET A 153 6.65 -1.63 -21.04
C MET A 153 7.80 -1.07 -21.91
N LEU A 154 8.62 -0.19 -21.36
CA LEU A 154 9.72 0.45 -22.09
C LEU A 154 11.01 -0.37 -22.12
N HIS A 155 11.28 -1.18 -21.09
CA HIS A 155 12.60 -1.79 -20.88
C HIS A 155 12.62 -3.31 -20.90
N ALA A 156 11.48 -3.99 -20.74
CA ALA A 156 11.42 -5.45 -20.80
C ALA A 156 11.16 -5.94 -22.23
N PRO A 157 11.57 -7.18 -22.57
CA PRO A 157 11.12 -7.83 -23.80
C PRO A 157 9.58 -7.84 -23.87
N GLU A 158 9.01 -7.55 -25.05
CA GLU A 158 7.55 -7.40 -25.22
C GLU A 158 6.75 -8.57 -24.63
N ARG A 159 7.27 -9.80 -24.74
CA ARG A 159 6.63 -11.01 -24.16
C ARG A 159 6.38 -10.91 -22.66
N VAL A 160 7.21 -10.17 -21.92
CA VAL A 160 7.07 -9.98 -20.46
C VAL A 160 5.89 -9.08 -20.17
N TYR A 161 5.87 -7.88 -20.76
CA TYR A 161 4.77 -6.93 -20.58
C TYR A 161 3.44 -7.47 -21.14
N ASN A 162 3.48 -8.18 -22.26
CA ASN A 162 2.28 -8.75 -22.86
C ASN A 162 1.65 -9.85 -22.00
N ASN A 163 2.46 -10.62 -21.28
CA ASN A 163 1.97 -11.73 -20.46
C ASN A 163 1.87 -11.40 -18.96
N MET A 164 2.14 -10.15 -18.55
CA MET A 164 2.05 -9.79 -17.13
C MET A 164 0.64 -9.38 -16.70
N THR A 165 0.39 -9.46 -15.40
CA THR A 165 -0.79 -8.87 -14.74
C THR A 165 -0.39 -8.11 -13.49
N TYR A 166 -1.03 -6.97 -13.26
CA TYR A 166 -0.87 -6.12 -12.08
C TYR A 166 -2.21 -6.03 -11.35
N THR A 167 -2.21 -6.43 -10.08
CA THR A 167 -3.39 -6.44 -9.22
C THR A 167 -3.15 -5.52 -8.03
N SER A 168 -3.92 -4.46 -7.93
CA SER A 168 -3.95 -3.66 -6.70
C SER A 168 -5.04 -4.16 -5.77
N ILE A 169 -4.69 -4.38 -4.50
CA ILE A 169 -5.62 -4.71 -3.42
C ILE A 169 -5.83 -3.43 -2.61
N GLU A 170 -7.03 -2.86 -2.71
CA GLU A 170 -7.33 -1.55 -2.15
C GLU A 170 -8.66 -1.60 -1.39
N ILE A 171 -8.64 -1.26 -0.10
CA ILE A 171 -9.83 -1.26 0.74
C ILE A 171 -10.68 -0.01 0.52
N SER A 172 -10.07 1.10 0.12
CA SER A 172 -10.76 2.37 -0.12
C SER A 172 -11.33 2.45 -1.54
N SER A 173 -12.65 2.54 -1.66
CA SER A 173 -13.34 2.69 -2.95
C SER A 173 -12.92 3.97 -3.70
N SER A 174 -12.67 5.07 -2.98
CA SER A 174 -12.24 6.33 -3.60
C SER A 174 -10.83 6.23 -4.20
N LEU A 175 -9.89 5.62 -3.48
CA LEU A 175 -8.54 5.36 -4.00
C LEU A 175 -8.56 4.36 -5.15
N ALA A 176 -9.41 3.33 -5.08
CA ALA A 176 -9.58 2.37 -6.17
C ALA A 176 -10.00 3.04 -7.49
N GLU A 177 -10.93 4.01 -7.45
CA GLU A 177 -11.33 4.77 -8.64
C GLU A 177 -10.23 5.69 -9.17
N ILE A 178 -9.43 6.30 -8.28
CA ILE A 178 -8.26 7.11 -8.66
C ILE A 178 -7.25 6.23 -9.41
N GLN A 179 -6.93 5.05 -8.87
CA GLN A 179 -5.99 4.12 -9.50
C GLN A 179 -6.45 3.67 -10.90
N LYS A 180 -7.74 3.37 -11.06
CA LYS A 180 -8.31 3.01 -12.38
C LYS A 180 -8.12 4.12 -13.41
N LYS A 181 -8.23 5.39 -13.01
CA LYS A 181 -7.96 6.54 -13.88
C LYS A 181 -6.46 6.66 -14.17
N THR A 182 -5.64 6.78 -13.13
CA THR A 182 -4.19 6.99 -13.24
C THR A 182 -3.47 5.91 -14.03
N VAL A 183 -3.83 4.64 -13.83
CA VAL A 183 -3.16 3.50 -14.49
C VAL A 183 -3.88 3.10 -15.79
N GLY A 184 -5.21 3.21 -15.82
CA GLY A 184 -6.04 2.75 -16.93
C GLY A 184 -5.95 3.60 -18.19
N GLU A 185 -5.37 4.80 -18.15
CA GLU A 185 -5.08 5.60 -19.34
C GLU A 185 -4.23 4.85 -20.37
N ILE A 186 -3.25 4.07 -19.90
CA ILE A 186 -2.29 3.35 -20.76
C ILE A 186 -2.38 1.84 -20.55
N HIS A 187 -2.52 1.40 -19.30
CA HIS A 187 -2.30 -0.01 -18.93
C HIS A 187 -3.58 -0.78 -18.60
N LYS A 188 -4.74 -0.33 -19.07
CA LYS A 188 -6.05 -0.97 -18.79
C LYS A 188 -6.07 -2.50 -18.97
N PRO A 189 -5.43 -3.10 -20.00
CA PRO A 189 -5.42 -4.56 -20.16
C PRO A 189 -4.55 -5.30 -19.14
N LYS A 190 -3.64 -4.60 -18.45
CA LYS A 190 -2.66 -5.19 -17.53
C LYS A 190 -3.02 -4.96 -16.07
N PHE A 191 -3.88 -3.99 -15.79
CA PHE A 191 -4.16 -3.51 -14.44
C PHE A 191 -5.60 -3.77 -14.01
N ARG A 192 -5.78 -4.28 -12.80
CA ARG A 192 -7.08 -4.31 -12.11
C ARG A 192 -6.94 -3.92 -10.65
N VAL A 193 -8.03 -3.42 -10.08
CA VAL A 193 -8.16 -3.13 -8.65
C VAL A 193 -9.19 -4.07 -8.05
N GLU A 194 -8.82 -4.77 -6.98
CA GLU A 194 -9.70 -5.56 -6.15
C GLU A 194 -10.04 -4.74 -4.89
N GLY A 195 -11.32 -4.37 -4.78
CA GLY A 195 -11.86 -3.57 -3.67
C GLY A 195 -12.08 -4.42 -2.43
N ARG A 196 -11.04 -4.71 -1.65
CA ARG A 196 -11.13 -5.58 -0.46
C ARG A 196 -10.03 -5.32 0.55
N ASP A 197 -10.26 -5.77 1.78
CA ASP A 197 -9.20 -5.85 2.79
C ASP A 197 -8.18 -6.93 2.39
N ALA A 198 -6.90 -6.58 2.44
CA ALA A 198 -5.82 -7.54 2.21
C ALA A 198 -5.69 -8.57 3.34
N ALA A 199 -6.21 -8.28 4.54
CA ALA A 199 -6.29 -9.23 5.64
C ALA A 199 -7.39 -10.29 5.45
N ASP A 200 -8.35 -10.05 4.55
CA ASP A 200 -9.38 -11.04 4.20
C ASP A 200 -8.75 -12.20 3.43
N ARG A 201 -8.65 -13.35 4.13
CA ARG A 201 -8.10 -14.60 3.59
C ARG A 201 -8.91 -15.13 2.42
N SER A 202 -10.20 -14.86 2.34
CA SER A 202 -11.05 -15.39 1.25
C SER A 202 -10.63 -14.87 -0.13
N GLY A 203 -10.02 -13.68 -0.18
CA GLY A 203 -9.49 -13.08 -1.40
C GLY A 203 -8.13 -13.62 -1.84
N TRP A 204 -7.47 -14.45 -1.03
CA TRP A 204 -6.22 -15.13 -1.37
C TRP A 204 -6.55 -16.62 -1.48
N GLY A 205 -6.66 -17.13 -2.71
CA GLY A 205 -7.18 -18.48 -2.99
C GLY A 205 -6.63 -19.57 -2.06
N MET A 206 -7.39 -20.67 -1.92
CA MET A 206 -7.15 -21.77 -0.96
C MET A 206 -5.66 -22.00 -0.64
N ILE A 207 -5.26 -21.61 0.57
CA ILE A 207 -3.96 -21.96 1.13
C ILE A 207 -4.07 -23.43 1.54
N ASN A 208 -3.77 -24.33 0.61
CA ASN A 208 -3.58 -25.74 0.93
C ASN A 208 -2.27 -25.94 1.70
#